data_AF-A0A1W9JSF6-F1
#
_entry.id   AF-A0A1W9JSF6-F1
#
_cell.length_a   1.000
_cell.length_b   1.000
_cell.length_c   1.000
_cell.angle_alpha   90.00
_cell.angle_beta   90.00
_cell.angle_gamma   90.00
#
_symmetry.space_group_name_H-M   'P 1'
#
loop_
_entity.id
_entity.type
_entity.pdbx_description
1 polymer ?
#
loop_
_entity_poly.entity_id
_entity_poly.type
_entity_poly.pdbx_seq_one_letter_code
_entity_poly.pdbx_strand_id
1 'polypeptide(L)'
;MTQTRANPRTITSGLRAKAWWVLRKNKAMTVAEIMLTICDGSEKYAGTNISSWLNKLAKAGVFSREATPLAGREANGRYRYVLVRDLGPKPPVWRRDVKQVFDPNSGEILGGSDE
;
A
#
# COMPACT_ATOMS: atom_id res chain seq x y z
N MET A 1 28.06 -7.51 -21.94
CA MET A 1 27.25 -7.92 -20.77
C MET A 1 25.89 -7.25 -20.88
N THR A 2 24.90 -7.92 -21.46
CA THR A 2 23.56 -7.35 -21.67
C THR A 2 22.70 -7.70 -20.46
N GLN A 3 22.46 -6.74 -19.58
CA GLN A 3 21.59 -6.93 -18.43
C GLN A 3 20.15 -7.05 -18.94
N THR A 4 19.60 -8.26 -18.96
CA THR A 4 18.18 -8.49 -19.26
C THR A 4 17.34 -7.79 -18.19
N ARG A 5 16.82 -6.59 -18.51
CA ARG A 5 15.87 -5.92 -17.62
C ARG A 5 14.60 -6.77 -17.59
N ALA A 6 14.39 -7.51 -16.51
CA ALA A 6 13.13 -8.18 -16.27
C ALA A 6 11.99 -7.15 -16.36
N ASN A 7 10.88 -7.51 -17.01
CA ASN A 7 9.74 -6.61 -17.18
C ASN A 7 9.26 -6.09 -15.81
N PRO A 8 8.96 -4.78 -15.69
CA PRO A 8 8.52 -4.20 -14.43
C PRO A 8 7.22 -4.85 -13.95
N ARG A 9 7.10 -5.07 -12.64
CA ARG A 9 5.89 -5.69 -12.05
C ARG A 9 4.63 -4.89 -12.38
N THR A 10 3.58 -5.59 -12.79
CA THR A 10 2.27 -5.02 -13.19
C THR A 10 1.13 -5.43 -12.29
N ILE A 11 1.32 -6.39 -11.37
CA ILE A 11 0.26 -6.92 -10.50
C ILE A 11 0.74 -6.94 -9.05
N THR A 12 -0.16 -6.54 -8.14
CA THR A 12 -0.03 -6.73 -6.70
C THR A 12 -0.90 -7.91 -6.28
N SER A 13 -0.35 -8.85 -5.51
CA SER A 13 -1.02 -10.08 -5.07
C SER A 13 -0.89 -10.31 -3.57
N GLY A 14 -1.55 -11.37 -3.07
CA GLY A 14 -1.46 -11.82 -1.68
C GLY A 14 -1.99 -10.78 -0.68
N LEU A 15 -1.25 -10.58 0.41
CA LEU A 15 -1.68 -9.76 1.55
C LEU A 15 -2.00 -8.31 1.16
N ARG A 16 -1.23 -7.71 0.24
CA ARG A 16 -1.46 -6.34 -0.24
C ARG A 16 -2.74 -6.24 -1.07
N ALA A 17 -3.04 -7.27 -1.86
CA ALA A 17 -4.29 -7.33 -2.61
C ALA A 17 -5.50 -7.44 -1.67
N LYS A 18 -5.42 -8.30 -0.64
CA LYS A 18 -6.44 -8.37 0.42
C LYS A 18 -6.61 -7.02 1.13
N ALA A 19 -5.51 -6.39 1.53
CA ALA A 19 -5.51 -5.09 2.20
C ALA A 19 -6.17 -3.99 1.35
N TRP A 20 -5.90 -3.96 0.03
CA TRP A 20 -6.51 -3.01 -0.89
C TRP A 20 -8.03 -3.09 -0.89
N TRP A 21 -8.60 -4.29 -0.96
CA TRP A 21 -10.04 -4.49 -0.94
C TRP A 21 -10.68 -3.98 0.35
N VAL A 22 -10.08 -4.30 1.50
CA VAL A 22 -10.58 -3.87 2.81
C VAL A 22 -10.45 -2.35 2.95
N LEU A 23 -9.36 -1.75 2.50
CA LEU A 23 -9.18 -0.28 2.50
C LEU A 23 -10.18 0.44 1.59
N ARG A 24 -10.44 -0.08 0.38
CA ARG A 24 -11.44 0.48 -0.53
C ARG A 24 -12.85 0.45 0.06
N LYS A 25 -13.18 -0.61 0.81
CA LYS A 25 -14.48 -0.77 1.47
C LYS A 25 -14.63 0.20 2.65
N ASN A 26 -13.62 0.28 3.52
CA ASN A 26 -13.72 1.02 4.78
C ASN A 26 -13.24 2.48 4.70
N LYS A 27 -12.53 2.86 3.63
CA LYS A 27 -11.98 4.21 3.33
C LYS A 27 -10.91 4.72 4.28
N ALA A 28 -10.91 4.37 5.57
CA ALA A 28 -9.91 4.81 6.54
C ALA A 28 -9.59 3.70 7.56
N MET A 29 -8.33 3.29 7.66
CA MET A 29 -7.90 2.24 8.59
C MET A 29 -6.43 2.39 9.02
N THR A 30 -6.12 1.89 10.21
CA THR A 30 -4.75 1.66 10.71
C THR A 30 -4.20 0.32 10.21
N VAL A 31 -2.88 0.12 10.30
CA VAL A 31 -2.27 -1.16 9.91
C VAL A 31 -2.74 -2.30 10.83
N ALA A 32 -2.92 -2.03 12.12
CA ALA A 32 -3.46 -3.00 13.08
C ALA A 32 -4.87 -3.48 12.68
N GLU A 33 -5.79 -2.56 12.35
CA GLU A 33 -7.16 -2.90 11.92
C GLU A 33 -7.16 -3.69 10.60
N ILE A 34 -6.29 -3.33 9.65
CA ILE A 34 -6.16 -4.07 8.40
C ILE A 34 -5.69 -5.49 8.68
N MET A 35 -4.63 -5.66 9.48
CA MET A 35 -4.09 -6.97 9.84
C MET A 35 -5.13 -7.84 10.54
N LEU A 36 -5.86 -7.27 11.51
CA LEU A 36 -6.95 -7.96 12.20
C LEU A 36 -8.01 -8.50 11.24
N THR A 37 -8.21 -7.82 10.11
CA THR A 37 -9.23 -8.20 9.11
C THR A 37 -8.74 -9.29 8.13
N ILE A 38 -7.45 -9.29 7.76
CA ILE A 38 -6.97 -10.08 6.61
C ILE A 38 -5.95 -11.17 6.95
N CYS A 39 -5.33 -11.11 8.13
CA CYS A 39 -4.33 -12.07 8.57
C CYS A 39 -4.99 -13.23 9.32
N ASP A 40 -4.46 -14.42 9.11
CA ASP A 40 -4.82 -15.63 9.87
C ASP A 40 -3.74 -16.04 10.89
N GLY A 41 -2.63 -15.28 10.94
CA GLY A 41 -1.52 -15.51 11.86
C GLY A 41 -0.37 -16.33 11.26
N SER A 42 -0.52 -16.85 10.03
CA SER A 42 0.54 -17.55 9.31
C SER A 42 1.56 -16.61 8.65
N GLU A 43 1.22 -15.33 8.49
CA GLU A 43 2.02 -14.39 7.72
C GLU A 43 3.23 -13.85 8.49
N LYS A 44 4.42 -14.12 7.97
CA LYS A 44 5.66 -13.51 8.47
C LYS A 44 5.72 -12.03 8.08
N TYR A 45 6.00 -11.16 9.05
CA TYR A 45 6.24 -9.72 8.86
C TYR A 45 5.09 -8.94 8.19
N ALA A 46 3.83 -9.37 8.39
CA ALA A 46 2.64 -8.74 7.80
C ALA A 46 2.57 -7.22 8.01
N GLY A 47 2.78 -6.75 9.23
CA GLY A 47 2.72 -5.32 9.57
C GLY A 47 3.74 -4.47 8.81
N THR A 48 5.00 -4.90 8.76
CA THR A 48 6.06 -4.21 8.00
C THR A 48 5.78 -4.23 6.50
N ASN A 49 5.25 -5.35 5.98
CA ASN A 49 4.90 -5.48 4.58
C ASN A 49 3.78 -4.50 4.17
N ILE A 50 2.68 -4.46 4.92
CA ILE A 50 1.53 -3.58 4.66
C ILE A 50 1.92 -2.11 4.86
N SER A 51 2.53 -1.77 6.01
CA SER A 51 2.90 -0.38 6.32
C SER A 51 3.89 0.20 5.31
N SER A 52 4.89 -0.56 4.88
CA SER A 52 5.85 -0.12 3.86
C SER A 52 5.15 0.18 2.53
N TRP A 53 4.23 -0.70 2.10
CA TRP A 53 3.46 -0.51 0.88
C TRP A 53 2.54 0.72 0.98
N LEU A 54 1.78 0.86 2.06
CA LEU A 54 0.89 2.02 2.26
C LEU A 54 1.65 3.34 2.31
N ASN A 55 2.84 3.37 2.93
CA ASN A 55 3.68 4.56 2.92
C ASN A 55 4.11 4.97 1.50
N LYS A 56 4.40 4.02 0.61
CA LYS A 56 4.72 4.33 -0.79
C LYS A 56 3.51 4.86 -1.55
N LEU A 57 2.34 4.29 -1.32
CA LEU A 57 1.10 4.76 -1.92
C LEU A 57 0.68 6.13 -1.38
N ALA A 58 0.93 6.41 -0.10
CA ALA A 58 0.66 7.71 0.50
C ALA A 58 1.55 8.79 -0.12
N LYS A 59 2.84 8.50 -0.33
CA LYS A 59 3.74 9.40 -1.06
C LYS A 59 3.29 9.66 -2.51
N ALA A 60 2.61 8.69 -3.13
CA ALA A 60 2.06 8.84 -4.47
C ALA A 60 0.64 9.46 -4.48
N GLY A 61 0.15 9.97 -3.34
CA GLY A 61 -1.16 10.63 -3.23
C GLY A 61 -2.38 9.71 -3.24
N VAL A 62 -2.19 8.39 -3.16
CA VAL A 62 -3.31 7.43 -3.12
C VAL A 62 -3.98 7.43 -1.74
N PHE A 63 -3.16 7.61 -0.70
CA PHE A 63 -3.62 7.72 0.69
C PHE A 63 -3.07 8.99 1.33
N SER A 64 -3.83 9.58 2.26
CA SER A 64 -3.27 10.47 3.26
C SER A 64 -2.96 9.67 4.53
N ARG A 65 -2.15 10.26 5.41
CA ARG A 65 -1.74 9.63 6.67
C ARG A 65 -1.99 10.59 7.83
N GLU A 66 -2.80 10.16 8.79
CA GLU A 66 -3.17 10.92 9.98
C GLU A 66 -2.63 10.23 11.24
N ALA A 67 -2.08 11.01 12.18
CA ALA A 67 -1.67 10.47 13.47
C ALA A 67 -2.91 10.14 14.31
N THR A 68 -2.92 8.98 14.96
CA THR A 68 -4.03 8.60 15.85
C THR A 68 -3.80 9.15 17.27
N PRO A 69 -4.82 9.73 17.93
CA PRO A 69 -4.68 10.27 19.29
C PRO A 69 -4.39 9.18 20.33
N LEU A 70 -4.90 7.96 20.09
CA LEU A 70 -4.79 6.79 20.97
C LEU A 70 -3.64 5.87 20.56
N ALA A 71 -2.63 6.37 19.85
CA ALA A 71 -1.45 5.58 19.51
C ALA A 71 -0.73 5.14 20.79
N GLY A 72 -1.12 4.00 21.35
CA GLY A 72 -0.23 3.20 22.18
C GLY A 72 1.10 3.02 21.43
N ARG A 73 2.19 2.74 22.15
CA ARG A 73 3.56 2.68 21.59
C ARG A 73 3.75 1.75 20.38
N GLU A 74 2.75 0.99 19.98
CA GLU A 74 2.79 0.09 18.84
C GLU A 74 2.80 0.83 17.50
N ALA A 75 3.86 0.59 16.72
CA ALA A 75 4.08 1.24 15.42
C ALA A 75 2.93 1.04 14.42
N ASN A 76 2.15 -0.04 14.54
CA ASN A 76 1.08 -0.41 13.60
C ASN A 76 -0.27 0.30 13.86
N GLY A 77 -0.48 0.84 15.07
CA GLY A 77 -1.68 1.63 15.43
C GLY A 77 -1.48 3.14 15.30
N ARG A 78 -0.23 3.59 15.09
CA ARG A 78 0.18 5.00 15.14
C ARG A 78 -0.43 5.90 14.08
N TYR A 79 -0.71 5.35 12.91
CA TYR A 79 -1.21 6.10 11.76
C TYR A 79 -2.46 5.47 11.18
N ARG A 80 -3.44 6.31 10.87
CA ARG A 80 -4.60 5.98 10.06
C ARG A 80 -4.32 6.39 8.62
N TYR A 81 -4.54 5.46 7.69
CA TYR A 81 -4.44 5.71 6.25
C TYR A 81 -5.84 5.95 5.72
N VAL A 82 -6.06 7.13 5.15
CA VAL A 82 -7.34 7.52 4.55
C VAL A 82 -7.20 7.47 3.03
N LEU A 83 -8.08 6.74 2.36
CA LEU A 83 -8.08 6.59 0.91
C LEU A 83 -8.48 7.92 0.26
N VAL A 84 -7.53 8.54 -0.44
CA VAL A 84 -7.74 9.82 -1.15
C VAL A 84 -8.15 9.55 -2.59
N ARG A 85 -7.51 8.58 -3.25
CA ARG A 85 -7.81 8.22 -4.64
C ARG A 85 -8.15 6.73 -4.75
N ASP A 86 -9.41 6.43 -5.01
CA ASP A 86 -9.83 5.07 -5.34
C ASP A 86 -9.44 4.75 -6.80
N LEU A 87 -8.40 3.93 -6.98
CA LEU A 87 -7.88 3.54 -8.30
C LEU A 87 -8.67 2.39 -8.94
N GLY A 88 -9.69 1.85 -8.28
CA GLY A 88 -10.49 0.75 -8.79
C GLY A 88 -10.06 -0.64 -8.29
N PRO A 89 -10.52 -1.71 -8.95
CA PRO A 89 -10.48 -3.08 -8.40
C PRO A 89 -9.07 -3.68 -8.32
N LYS A 90 -8.18 -3.36 -9.25
CA LYS A 90 -6.82 -3.90 -9.23
C LYS A 90 -5.95 -3.06 -8.28
N PRO A 91 -5.21 -3.65 -7.33
CA PRO A 91 -4.40 -2.87 -6.39
C PRO A 91 -3.22 -2.20 -7.09
N PRO A 92 -2.87 -0.95 -6.72
CA PRO A 92 -1.68 -0.30 -7.25
C PRO A 92 -0.39 -1.05 -6.88
N VAL A 93 0.62 -0.90 -7.73
CA VAL A 93 1.88 -1.66 -7.68
C VAL A 93 3.02 -0.72 -7.38
N TRP A 94 3.72 -0.95 -6.26
CA TRP A 94 5.00 -0.29 -6.01
C TRP A 94 6.12 -1.00 -6.80
N ARG A 95 6.68 -0.31 -7.79
CA ARG A 95 7.81 -0.76 -8.60
C ARG A 95 9.12 -0.27 -7.99
N ARG A 96 9.76 -1.13 -7.18
CA ARG A 96 10.95 -0.79 -6.39
C ARG A 96 12.10 -0.22 -7.23
N ASP A 97 12.39 -0.83 -8.38
CA ASP A 97 13.59 -0.53 -9.17
C ASP A 97 13.54 0.87 -9.79
N VAL A 98 12.33 1.33 -10.16
CA VAL A 98 12.09 2.67 -10.72
C VAL A 98 11.46 3.64 -9.72
N LYS A 99 11.28 3.22 -8.46
CA LYS A 99 10.69 3.99 -7.36
C LYS A 99 9.34 4.67 -7.70
N GLN A 100 8.46 3.95 -8.41
CA GLN A 100 7.17 4.49 -8.86
C GLN A 100 6.00 3.63 -8.42
N VAL A 101 4.83 4.25 -8.29
CA VAL A 101 3.56 3.53 -8.13
C VAL A 101 2.90 3.42 -9.49
N PHE A 102 2.53 2.22 -9.90
CA PHE A 102 1.79 1.95 -11.14
C PHE A 102 0.34 1.61 -10.81
N ASP A 103 -0.60 2.24 -11.50
CA ASP A 103 -2.02 1.88 -11.44
C ASP A 103 -2.37 0.88 -12.57
N PRO A 104 -2.62 -0.39 -12.26
CA PRO A 104 -2.96 -1.41 -13.26
C PRO A 104 -4.39 -1.29 -13.84
N ASN A 105 -5.24 -0.39 -13.33
CA ASN A 105 -6.57 -0.15 -13.88
C ASN A 105 -6.51 0.84 -15.05
N SER A 106 -5.78 1.95 -14.88
CA SER A 106 -5.63 3.01 -15.88
C SER A 106 -4.36 2.86 -16.75
N GLY A 107 -3.33 2.19 -16.25
CA GLY A 107 -2.01 2.15 -16.88
C GLY A 107 -1.11 3.33 -16.48
N GLU A 108 -1.58 4.23 -15.61
CA GLU A 108 -0.84 5.42 -15.19
C GLU A 108 0.30 5.12 -14.20
N ILE A 109 1.29 6.02 -14.19
CA ILE A 109 2.33 6.07 -13.15
C ILE A 109 2.01 7.24 -12.21
N LEU A 110 1.94 6.95 -10.92
CA LEU A 110 1.59 7.89 -9.85
C LEU A 110 2.84 8.31 -9.06
N GLY A 111 2.87 9.57 -8.63
CA GLY A 111 3.93 10.10 -7.76
C GLY A 111 5.24 10.43 -8.46
N GLY A 112 5.20 10.75 -9.77
CA GLY A 112 6.35 11.25 -10.54
C GLY A 112 6.54 12.75 -10.40
N SER A 113 6.64 13.26 -9.17
CA SER A 113 7.11 14.62 -8.90
C SER A 113 8.36 14.49 -8.04
N ASP A 114 9.51 14.74 -8.66
CA ASP A 114 10.77 14.95 -7.95
C ASP A 114 10.59 16.11 -6.97
N GLU A 115 10.64 15.80 -5.67
CA GLU A 115 11.02 16.72 -4.60
C GLU A 115 11.92 15.95 -3.61
#